data_AF-A0A0S2LYG3-F1
#
_entry.id   AF-A0A0S2LYG3-F1
#
_cell.length_a   1.000
_cell.length_b   1.000
_cell.length_c   1.000
_cell.angle_alpha   90.00
_cell.angle_beta   90.00
_cell.angle_gamma   90.00
#
_symmetry.space_group_name_H-M   'P 1'
#
loop_
_entity.id
_entity.type
_entity.pdbx_description
1 polymer ?
#
loop_
_entity_poly.entity_id
_entity_poly.type
_entity_poly.pdbx_seq_one_letter_code
_entity_poly.pdbx_strand_id
1 'polypeptide(L)'
;MSRTQAVNSTHTAAPPVRDLRRFWRIGAAVLIPLGPLGVTIGRGIMPYWTDQSPETIVDKVLANPDSITALNWMGLPLMPALLLGALAMGFVARLRAPVLATVGAGLLFVSWVGTTNTASTDYLTSLLGGNGFDAAQLVHINALIMDDPVNAAAGIFWLFGHLGGMIVLAVALGKAKVVRPWVWIALIASQPVHFIAAVVLPSRLLDLTLGWGLTTLCTLMASAAVLKMSDGEWDLAPRPRHA
;
A
#
# COMPACT_ATOMS: atom_id res chain seq x y z
N MET A 1 16.47 -41.72 63.74
CA MET A 1 17.33 -41.15 62.68
C MET A 1 16.49 -41.03 61.41
N SER A 2 15.88 -39.88 61.13
CA SER A 2 15.19 -39.62 59.85
C SER A 2 15.90 -38.48 59.15
N ARG A 3 16.44 -38.78 57.96
CA ARG A 3 17.21 -37.88 57.12
C ARG A 3 16.24 -37.21 56.14
N THR A 4 15.90 -35.95 56.38
CA THR A 4 15.11 -35.15 55.44
C THR A 4 15.99 -34.83 54.23
N GLN A 5 15.70 -35.46 53.10
CA GLN A 5 16.36 -35.18 51.82
C GLN A 5 15.71 -33.92 51.23
N ALA A 6 16.43 -32.80 51.23
CA ALA A 6 16.03 -31.61 50.51
C ALA A 6 16.20 -31.87 49.00
N VAL A 7 15.09 -31.96 48.27
CA VAL A 7 15.10 -31.98 46.80
C VAL A 7 15.41 -30.56 46.34
N ASN A 8 16.65 -30.34 45.90
CA ASN A 8 17.02 -29.12 45.18
C ASN A 8 16.46 -29.23 43.76
N SER A 9 15.28 -28.67 43.56
CA SER A 9 14.71 -28.43 42.23
C SER A 9 15.50 -27.29 41.57
N THR A 10 16.57 -27.61 40.84
CA THR A 10 17.15 -26.66 39.89
C THR A 10 16.13 -26.43 38.77
N HIS A 11 15.31 -25.39 38.91
CA HIS A 11 14.52 -24.85 37.81
C HIS A 11 15.51 -24.29 36.78
N THR A 12 15.77 -25.05 35.72
CA THR A 12 16.48 -24.54 34.55
C THR A 12 15.63 -23.41 33.97
N ALA A 13 16.10 -22.16 34.12
CA ALA A 13 15.39 -21.01 33.58
C ALA A 13 15.19 -21.21 32.07
N ALA A 14 13.95 -21.12 31.60
CA ALA A 14 13.65 -21.21 30.19
C ALA A 14 14.45 -20.14 29.41
N PRO A 15 14.98 -20.47 28.22
CA PRO A 15 15.78 -19.52 27.45
C PRO A 15 14.97 -18.25 27.15
N PRO A 16 15.60 -17.07 27.20
CA PRO A 16 14.92 -15.80 27.02
C PRO A 16 14.24 -15.74 25.65
N VAL A 17 12.95 -15.38 25.62
CA VAL A 17 12.20 -15.21 24.36
C VAL A 17 12.73 -13.97 23.65
N ARG A 18 13.14 -14.12 22.38
CA ARG A 18 13.67 -13.02 21.56
C ARG A 18 12.59 -11.96 21.34
N ASP A 19 12.86 -10.73 21.76
CA ASP A 19 11.99 -9.58 21.49
C ASP A 19 12.25 -9.05 20.07
N LEU A 20 11.24 -9.16 19.20
CA LEU A 20 11.29 -8.69 17.81
C LEU A 20 10.50 -7.40 17.58
N ARG A 21 9.92 -6.79 18.63
CA ARG A 21 9.05 -5.61 18.48
C ARG A 21 9.76 -4.47 17.76
N ARG A 22 10.99 -4.17 18.14
CA ARG A 22 11.82 -3.14 17.48
C ARG A 22 12.04 -3.44 16.00
N PHE A 23 12.33 -4.70 15.66
CA PHE A 23 12.55 -5.12 14.27
C PHE A 23 11.28 -4.91 13.43
N TRP A 24 10.13 -5.40 13.91
CA TRP A 24 8.85 -5.26 13.22
C TRP A 24 8.40 -3.80 13.11
N ARG A 25 8.60 -3.00 14.16
CA ARG A 25 8.29 -1.58 14.18
C ARG A 25 9.08 -0.79 13.14
N ILE A 26 10.38 -1.06 13.03
CA ILE A 26 11.24 -0.42 12.02
C ILE A 26 10.82 -0.88 10.62
N GLY A 27 10.61 -2.19 10.41
CA GLY A 27 10.16 -2.73 9.13
C GLY A 27 8.83 -2.11 8.68
N ALA A 28 7.85 -2.01 9.58
CA ALA A 28 6.58 -1.34 9.33
C ALA A 28 6.76 0.13 8.96
N ALA A 29 7.57 0.88 9.73
CA ALA A 29 7.85 2.27 9.43
C ALA A 29 8.48 2.46 8.04
N VAL A 30 9.35 1.55 7.60
CA VAL A 30 9.93 1.59 6.25
C VAL A 30 8.89 1.29 5.17
N LEU A 31 8.02 0.31 5.38
CA LEU A 31 7.02 -0.11 4.38
C LEU A 31 5.90 0.92 4.16
N ILE A 32 5.43 1.59 5.23
CA ILE A 32 4.30 2.54 5.18
C ILE A 32 4.41 3.57 4.05
N PRO A 33 5.52 4.32 3.87
CA PRO A 33 5.61 5.35 2.84
C PRO A 33 6.06 4.82 1.47
N LEU A 34 6.67 3.64 1.40
CA LEU A 34 7.28 3.16 0.16
C LEU A 34 6.27 2.94 -0.96
N GLY A 35 5.12 2.34 -0.65
CA GLY A 35 4.04 2.16 -1.62
C GLY A 35 3.55 3.49 -2.22
N PRO A 36 3.03 4.42 -1.39
CA PRO A 36 2.58 5.73 -1.86
C PRO A 36 3.65 6.53 -2.61
N LEU A 37 4.90 6.50 -2.15
CA LEU A 37 6.02 7.12 -2.84
C LEU A 37 6.23 6.50 -4.22
N GLY A 38 6.19 5.17 -4.31
CA GLY A 38 6.27 4.42 -5.55
C GLY A 38 5.18 4.82 -6.54
N VAL A 39 3.93 4.93 -6.08
CA VAL A 39 2.82 5.39 -6.92
C VAL A 39 3.02 6.84 -7.35
N THR A 40 3.46 7.72 -6.46
CA THR A 40 3.72 9.13 -6.79
C THR A 40 4.78 9.26 -7.88
N ILE A 41 5.90 8.54 -7.76
CA ILE A 41 6.96 8.51 -8.77
C ILE A 41 6.41 7.92 -10.08
N GLY A 42 5.70 6.80 -9.99
CA GLY A 42 5.11 6.12 -11.15
C GLY A 42 4.17 7.05 -11.94
N ARG A 43 3.29 7.78 -11.25
CA ARG A 43 2.40 8.79 -11.84
C ARG A 43 3.15 9.96 -12.49
N GLY A 44 4.37 10.24 -12.04
CA GLY A 44 5.23 11.27 -12.60
C GLY A 44 5.87 10.86 -13.93
N ILE A 45 6.30 9.60 -14.04
CA ILE A 45 7.03 9.07 -15.20
C ILE A 45 6.14 8.34 -16.22
N MET A 46 4.91 7.98 -15.85
CA MET A 46 3.94 7.32 -16.73
C MET A 46 3.74 8.14 -18.02
N PRO A 47 3.90 7.54 -19.22
CA PRO A 47 3.91 8.31 -20.47
C PRO A 47 2.51 8.76 -20.90
N TYR A 48 1.46 8.14 -20.36
CA TYR A 48 0.06 8.43 -20.65
C TYR A 48 -0.71 8.88 -19.39
N TRP A 49 -1.98 9.24 -19.56
CA TRP A 49 -2.92 9.46 -18.46
C TRP A 49 -4.08 8.46 -18.54
N THR A 50 -4.65 8.13 -17.39
CA THR A 50 -5.56 6.99 -17.20
C THR A 50 -6.94 7.14 -17.85
N ASP A 51 -7.26 8.32 -18.39
CA ASP A 51 -8.53 8.60 -19.09
C ASP A 51 -8.37 8.63 -20.62
N GLN A 52 -7.16 8.45 -21.13
CA GLN A 52 -6.87 8.52 -22.56
C GLN A 52 -7.42 7.29 -23.30
N SER A 53 -7.64 7.43 -24.61
CA SER A 53 -8.15 6.33 -25.44
C SER A 53 -7.15 5.16 -25.49
N PRO A 54 -7.62 3.91 -25.70
CA PRO A 54 -6.75 2.75 -25.83
C PRO A 54 -5.66 2.92 -26.89
N GLU A 55 -5.97 3.55 -28.03
CA GLU A 55 -5.00 3.85 -29.10
C GLU A 55 -3.89 4.76 -28.59
N THR A 56 -4.27 5.84 -27.90
CA THR A 56 -3.31 6.80 -27.34
C THR A 56 -2.42 6.16 -26.28
N ILE A 57 -2.98 5.27 -25.45
CA ILE A 57 -2.21 4.54 -24.43
C ILE A 57 -1.22 3.59 -25.11
N VAL A 58 -1.66 2.78 -26.07
CA VAL A 58 -0.81 1.85 -26.82
C VAL A 58 0.34 2.60 -27.50
N ASP A 59 0.04 3.67 -28.25
CA ASP A 59 1.04 4.48 -28.93
C ASP A 59 2.10 5.01 -27.95
N LYS A 60 1.67 5.52 -26.79
CA LYS A 60 2.57 6.06 -25.77
C LYS A 60 3.39 5.00 -25.05
N VAL A 61 2.82 3.82 -24.81
CA VAL A 61 3.55 2.67 -24.24
C VAL A 61 4.65 2.24 -25.20
N LEU A 62 4.33 2.08 -26.49
CA LEU A 62 5.30 1.68 -27.51
C LEU A 62 6.38 2.74 -27.75
N ALA A 63 6.03 4.03 -27.65
CA ALA A 63 6.97 5.13 -27.80
C ALA A 63 7.89 5.36 -26.59
N ASN A 64 7.62 4.75 -25.43
CA ASN A 64 8.35 5.00 -24.18
C ASN A 64 8.74 3.69 -23.44
N PRO A 65 9.47 2.76 -24.09
CA PRO A 65 9.77 1.44 -23.53
C PRO A 65 10.57 1.51 -22.22
N ASP A 66 11.47 2.48 -22.07
CA ASP A 66 12.28 2.65 -20.86
C ASP A 66 11.43 3.06 -19.65
N SER A 67 10.48 3.98 -19.84
CA SER A 67 9.55 4.41 -18.79
C SER A 67 8.67 3.25 -18.33
N ILE A 68 8.17 2.45 -19.28
CA ILE A 68 7.33 1.28 -18.97
C ILE A 68 8.15 0.19 -18.27
N THR A 69 9.38 -0.05 -18.73
CA THR A 69 10.31 -0.98 -18.09
C THR A 69 10.61 -0.55 -16.64
N ALA A 70 10.87 0.74 -16.42
CA ALA A 70 11.08 1.29 -15.08
C ALA A 70 9.85 1.10 -14.18
N LEU A 71 8.65 1.40 -14.69
CA LEU A 71 7.39 1.20 -13.96
C LEU A 71 7.19 -0.27 -13.57
N ASN A 72 7.47 -1.21 -14.48
CA ASN A 72 7.35 -2.64 -14.22
C ASN A 72 8.34 -3.11 -13.13
N TRP A 73 9.61 -2.69 -13.22
CA TRP A 73 10.62 -3.01 -12.20
C TRP A 73 10.31 -2.37 -10.84
N MET A 74 9.78 -1.14 -10.84
CA MET A 74 9.30 -0.46 -9.64
C MET A 74 8.13 -1.21 -8.99
N GLY A 75 7.21 -1.73 -9.80
CA GLY A 75 6.03 -2.47 -9.32
C GLY A 75 6.39 -3.68 -8.46
N LEU A 76 7.48 -4.39 -8.78
CA LEU A 76 7.91 -5.61 -8.08
C LEU A 76 8.14 -5.41 -6.56
N PRO A 77 8.97 -4.46 -6.10
CA PRO A 77 9.12 -4.18 -4.66
C PRO A 77 8.05 -3.24 -4.11
N LEU A 78 7.50 -2.33 -4.90
CA LEU A 78 6.62 -1.27 -4.38
C LEU A 78 5.17 -1.73 -4.20
N MET A 79 4.68 -2.68 -4.99
CA MET A 79 3.34 -3.25 -4.76
C MET A 79 3.25 -4.04 -3.45
N PRO A 80 4.20 -4.94 -3.12
CA PRO A 80 4.26 -5.54 -1.78
C PRO A 80 4.37 -4.50 -0.68
N ALA A 81 5.18 -3.45 -0.86
CA ALA A 81 5.30 -2.39 0.12
C ALA A 81 3.99 -1.61 0.32
N LEU A 82 3.24 -1.36 -0.76
CA LEU A 82 1.92 -0.74 -0.72
C LEU A 82 0.95 -1.61 0.10
N LEU A 83 0.82 -2.89 -0.23
CA LEU A 83 -0.02 -3.85 0.48
C LEU A 83 0.34 -3.97 1.97
N LEU A 84 1.62 -4.18 2.28
CA LEU A 84 2.10 -4.31 3.65
C LEU A 84 2.02 -2.99 4.42
N GLY A 85 2.16 -1.85 3.74
CA GLY A 85 1.99 -0.52 4.30
C GLY A 85 0.56 -0.28 4.81
N ALA A 86 -0.48 -0.72 4.08
CA ALA A 86 -1.86 -0.70 4.57
C ALA A 86 -2.02 -1.50 5.86
N LEU A 87 -1.51 -2.74 5.87
CA LEU A 87 -1.60 -3.61 7.03
C LEU A 87 -0.81 -3.05 8.22
N ALA A 88 0.36 -2.46 7.98
CA ALA A 88 1.17 -1.81 9.01
C ALA A 88 0.44 -0.60 9.64
N MET A 89 -0.17 0.27 8.84
CA MET A 89 -0.97 1.39 9.35
C MET A 89 -2.18 0.90 10.15
N GLY A 90 -2.87 -0.15 9.67
CA GLY A 90 -3.96 -0.79 10.40
C GLY A 90 -3.49 -1.36 11.72
N PHE A 91 -2.38 -2.09 11.71
CA PHE A 91 -1.78 -2.66 12.91
C PHE A 91 -1.50 -1.59 13.96
N VAL A 92 -0.90 -0.46 13.57
CA VAL A 92 -0.59 0.65 14.48
C VAL A 92 -1.87 1.26 15.07
N ALA A 93 -2.94 1.41 14.28
CA ALA A 93 -4.20 1.99 14.77
C ALA A 93 -5.04 1.01 15.62
N ARG A 94 -4.79 -0.30 15.55
CA ARG A 94 -5.66 -1.35 16.11
C ARG A 94 -5.93 -1.22 17.61
N LEU A 95 -4.95 -0.77 18.38
CA LEU A 95 -5.05 -0.73 19.84
C LEU A 95 -6.12 0.26 20.34
N ARG A 96 -6.46 1.28 19.53
CA ARG A 96 -7.36 2.37 19.92
C ARG A 96 -8.50 2.59 18.92
N ALA A 97 -8.44 1.98 17.74
CA ALA A 97 -9.50 2.04 16.73
C ALA A 97 -9.63 0.70 15.97
N PRO A 98 -9.84 -0.45 16.65
CA PRO A 98 -9.71 -1.78 16.06
C PRO A 98 -10.65 -2.03 14.87
N VAL A 99 -11.90 -1.58 14.94
CA VAL A 99 -12.89 -1.77 13.86
C VAL A 99 -12.47 -0.97 12.63
N LEU A 100 -12.17 0.32 12.77
CA LEU A 100 -11.77 1.17 11.65
C LEU A 100 -10.42 0.73 11.07
N ALA A 101 -9.47 0.32 11.91
CA ALA A 101 -8.20 -0.23 11.49
C ALA A 101 -8.39 -1.49 10.63
N THR A 102 -9.24 -2.40 11.07
CA THR A 102 -9.52 -3.66 10.36
C THR A 102 -10.24 -3.40 9.05
N VAL A 103 -11.32 -2.62 9.07
CA VAL A 103 -12.11 -2.30 7.86
C VAL A 103 -11.26 -1.50 6.86
N GLY A 104 -10.59 -0.46 7.32
CA GLY A 104 -9.76 0.41 6.47
C GLY A 104 -8.59 -0.35 5.85
N ALA A 105 -7.79 -1.06 6.65
CA ALA A 105 -6.64 -1.80 6.14
C ALA A 105 -7.06 -3.01 5.29
N GLY A 106 -8.12 -3.73 5.67
CA GLY A 106 -8.63 -4.87 4.92
C GLY A 106 -9.19 -4.46 3.56
N LEU A 107 -10.05 -3.44 3.52
CA LEU A 107 -10.60 -2.90 2.28
C LEU A 107 -9.47 -2.41 1.38
N LEU A 108 -8.53 -1.64 1.92
CA LEU A 108 -7.40 -1.10 1.17
C LEU A 108 -6.49 -2.21 0.60
N PHE A 109 -6.15 -3.21 1.41
CA PHE A 109 -5.35 -4.35 0.99
C PHE A 109 -6.01 -5.12 -0.16
N VAL A 110 -7.27 -5.52 0.00
CA VAL A 110 -8.01 -6.29 -1.02
C VAL A 110 -8.17 -5.47 -2.30
N SER A 111 -8.41 -4.16 -2.16
CA SER A 111 -8.53 -3.27 -3.32
C SER A 111 -7.22 -3.20 -4.09
N TRP A 112 -6.08 -3.03 -3.41
CA TRP A 112 -4.77 -3.01 -4.05
C TRP A 112 -4.35 -4.34 -4.66
N VAL A 113 -4.79 -5.48 -4.13
CA VAL A 113 -4.64 -6.78 -4.84
C VAL A 113 -5.32 -6.74 -6.20
N GLY A 114 -6.46 -6.06 -6.31
CA GLY A 114 -7.17 -5.81 -7.58
C GLY A 114 -6.37 -4.99 -8.61
N THR A 115 -5.29 -4.30 -8.23
CA THR A 115 -4.39 -3.59 -9.17
C THR A 115 -3.75 -4.55 -10.19
N THR A 116 -3.71 -5.86 -9.89
CA THR A 116 -3.25 -6.88 -10.83
C THR A 116 -4.03 -6.88 -12.15
N ASN A 117 -5.29 -6.44 -12.16
CA ASN A 117 -6.06 -6.33 -13.40
C ASN A 117 -5.62 -5.14 -14.27
N THR A 118 -5.23 -4.01 -13.66
CA THR A 118 -4.84 -2.79 -14.40
C THR A 118 -3.34 -2.74 -14.72
N ALA A 119 -2.46 -3.24 -13.85
CA ALA A 119 -1.01 -3.25 -14.11
C ALA A 119 -0.61 -4.30 -15.18
N SER A 120 -1.43 -5.33 -15.38
CA SER A 120 -1.12 -6.38 -16.35
C SER A 120 -1.27 -5.93 -17.81
N THR A 121 -2.09 -4.93 -18.11
CA THR A 121 -2.32 -4.46 -19.49
C THR A 121 -1.12 -3.71 -20.06
N ASP A 122 -0.43 -2.88 -19.26
CA ASP A 122 0.77 -2.17 -19.68
C ASP A 122 1.95 -3.11 -19.95
N TYR A 123 2.17 -4.06 -19.04
CA TYR A 123 3.19 -5.09 -19.21
C TYR A 123 2.92 -5.93 -20.45
N LEU A 124 1.67 -6.35 -20.65
CA LEU A 124 1.26 -7.11 -21.83
C LEU A 124 1.47 -6.30 -23.12
N THR A 125 1.03 -5.03 -23.14
CA THR A 125 1.18 -4.15 -24.30
C THR A 125 2.65 -3.96 -24.68
N SER A 126 3.51 -3.69 -23.68
CA SER A 126 4.95 -3.52 -23.89
C SER A 126 5.62 -4.82 -24.38
N LEU A 127 5.28 -5.95 -23.78
CA LEU A 127 5.83 -7.25 -24.15
C LEU A 127 5.43 -7.66 -25.57
N LEU A 128 4.14 -7.59 -25.90
CA LEU A 128 3.63 -7.98 -27.21
C LEU A 128 4.12 -7.05 -28.32
N GLY A 129 4.13 -5.73 -28.07
CA GLY A 129 4.69 -4.75 -29.01
C GLY A 129 6.17 -4.98 -29.30
N GLY A 130 6.95 -5.32 -28.26
CA GLY A 130 8.35 -5.72 -28.41
C GLY A 130 8.56 -7.04 -29.17
N ASN A 131 7.51 -7.84 -29.38
CA ASN A 131 7.53 -9.13 -30.07
C ASN A 131 6.77 -9.12 -31.40
N GLY A 132 6.56 -7.94 -32.00
CA GLY A 132 6.09 -7.81 -33.37
C GLY A 132 4.56 -7.82 -33.55
N PHE A 133 3.79 -7.71 -32.47
CA PHE A 133 2.36 -7.43 -32.57
C PHE A 133 2.15 -5.98 -33.04
N ASP A 134 1.25 -5.77 -33.98
CA ASP A 134 0.94 -4.43 -34.48
C ASP A 134 0.04 -3.65 -33.50
N ALA A 135 0.01 -2.32 -33.66
CA ALA A 135 -0.77 -1.45 -32.79
C ALA A 135 -2.28 -1.76 -32.82
N ALA A 136 -2.82 -2.18 -33.97
CA ALA A 136 -4.24 -2.50 -34.09
C ALA A 136 -4.61 -3.76 -33.29
N GLN A 137 -3.74 -4.78 -33.30
CA GLN A 137 -3.88 -5.98 -32.47
C GLN A 137 -3.82 -5.63 -30.97
N LEU A 138 -2.89 -4.77 -30.56
CA LEU A 138 -2.76 -4.37 -29.16
C LEU A 138 -3.97 -3.56 -28.67
N VAL A 139 -4.47 -2.63 -29.49
CA VAL A 139 -5.70 -1.89 -29.20
C VAL A 139 -6.88 -2.83 -29.07
N HIS A 140 -7.03 -3.80 -29.98
CA HIS A 140 -8.10 -4.78 -29.92
C HIS A 140 -8.03 -5.66 -28.67
N ILE A 141 -6.85 -6.14 -28.30
CA ILE A 141 -6.64 -6.91 -27.06
C ILE A 141 -7.00 -6.07 -25.83
N ASN A 142 -6.53 -4.82 -25.77
CA ASN A 142 -6.84 -3.93 -24.67
C ASN A 142 -8.35 -3.64 -24.57
N ALA A 143 -9.04 -3.46 -25.70
CA ALA A 143 -10.50 -3.31 -25.72
C ALA A 143 -11.22 -4.54 -25.16
N LEU A 144 -10.81 -5.76 -25.56
CA LEU A 144 -11.37 -7.01 -25.02
C LEU A 144 -11.19 -7.12 -23.49
N ILE A 145 -10.04 -6.70 -22.97
CA ILE A 145 -9.80 -6.70 -21.52
C ILE A 145 -10.67 -5.66 -20.81
N MET A 146 -10.80 -4.45 -21.37
CA MET A 146 -11.59 -3.37 -20.75
C MET A 146 -13.08 -3.62 -20.78
N ASP A 147 -13.58 -4.28 -21.83
CA ASP A 147 -14.99 -4.64 -21.99
C ASP A 147 -15.39 -5.91 -21.21
N ASP A 148 -14.42 -6.64 -20.65
CA ASP A 148 -14.69 -7.82 -19.84
C ASP A 148 -15.40 -7.43 -18.52
N PRO A 149 -16.56 -8.06 -18.20
CA PRO A 149 -17.32 -7.72 -16.98
C PRO A 149 -16.55 -7.97 -15.68
N VAL A 150 -15.64 -8.95 -15.64
CA VAL A 150 -14.82 -9.23 -14.45
C VAL A 150 -13.80 -8.12 -14.27
N ASN A 151 -13.16 -7.67 -15.36
CA ASN A 151 -12.25 -6.53 -15.32
C ASN A 151 -12.97 -5.24 -14.90
N ALA A 152 -14.14 -4.95 -15.45
CA ALA A 152 -14.95 -3.79 -15.08
C ALA A 152 -15.33 -3.80 -13.59
N ALA A 153 -15.82 -4.94 -13.08
CA ALA A 153 -16.17 -5.09 -11.66
C ALA A 153 -14.95 -4.93 -10.74
N ALA A 154 -13.82 -5.54 -11.11
CA ALA A 154 -12.58 -5.40 -10.36
C ALA A 154 -12.04 -3.96 -10.38
N GLY A 155 -12.14 -3.25 -11.52
CA GLY A 155 -11.75 -1.85 -11.63
C GLY A 155 -12.58 -0.93 -10.75
N ILE A 156 -13.90 -1.14 -10.69
CA ILE A 156 -14.81 -0.42 -9.78
C ILE A 156 -14.43 -0.68 -8.32
N PHE A 157 -14.25 -1.96 -7.96
CA PHE A 157 -13.87 -2.33 -6.60
C PHE A 157 -12.51 -1.77 -6.21
N TRP A 158 -11.51 -1.86 -7.09
CA TRP A 158 -10.19 -1.26 -6.91
C TRP A 158 -10.32 0.24 -6.68
N LEU A 159 -11.00 0.96 -7.57
CA LEU A 159 -11.15 2.43 -7.52
C LEU A 159 -11.78 2.89 -6.22
N PHE A 160 -12.99 2.43 -5.90
CA PHE A 160 -13.70 2.92 -4.71
C PHE A 160 -13.15 2.32 -3.42
N GLY A 161 -12.67 1.08 -3.48
CA GLY A 161 -12.16 0.38 -2.32
C GLY A 161 -10.83 0.95 -1.82
N HIS A 162 -9.88 1.34 -2.69
CA HIS A 162 -8.65 1.94 -2.19
C HIS A 162 -8.88 3.37 -1.67
N LEU A 163 -9.72 4.17 -2.33
CA LEU A 163 -10.08 5.52 -1.88
C LEU A 163 -10.80 5.47 -0.53
N GLY A 164 -11.85 4.64 -0.43
CA GLY A 164 -12.61 4.45 0.81
C GLY A 164 -11.76 3.83 1.91
N GLY A 165 -10.94 2.83 1.58
CA GLY A 165 -10.02 2.17 2.51
C GLY A 165 -9.02 3.16 3.10
N MET A 166 -8.41 4.02 2.28
CA MET A 166 -7.51 5.08 2.75
C MET A 166 -8.21 6.10 3.65
N ILE A 167 -9.43 6.53 3.31
CA ILE A 167 -10.21 7.45 4.15
C ILE A 167 -10.48 6.82 5.53
N VAL A 168 -11.01 5.59 5.55
CA VAL A 168 -11.32 4.90 6.81
C VAL A 168 -10.06 4.67 7.65
N LEU A 169 -8.96 4.29 7.00
CA LEU A 169 -7.67 4.07 7.67
C LEU A 169 -7.07 5.37 8.21
N ALA A 170 -7.21 6.49 7.50
CA ALA A 170 -6.82 7.81 7.98
C ALA A 170 -7.62 8.19 9.24
N VAL A 171 -8.94 7.97 9.24
CA VAL A 171 -9.78 8.17 10.44
C VAL A 171 -9.31 7.28 11.58
N ALA A 172 -8.94 6.02 11.31
CA ALA A 172 -8.40 5.11 12.33
C ALA A 172 -7.11 5.66 12.96
N LEU A 173 -6.16 6.14 12.14
CA LEU A 173 -4.90 6.76 12.61
C LEU A 173 -5.17 8.01 13.45
N GLY A 174 -6.13 8.84 13.04
CA GLY A 174 -6.57 10.02 13.78
C GLY A 174 -7.20 9.68 15.14
N LYS A 175 -8.15 8.74 15.17
CA LYS A 175 -8.81 8.30 16.41
C LYS A 175 -7.85 7.59 17.36
N ALA A 176 -6.90 6.83 16.82
CA ALA A 176 -5.86 6.19 17.62
C ALA A 176 -4.79 7.18 18.13
N LYS A 177 -4.83 8.44 17.69
CA LYS A 177 -3.85 9.49 18.01
C LYS A 177 -2.43 9.12 17.59
N VAL A 178 -2.30 8.39 16.47
CA VAL A 178 -1.00 8.00 15.90
C VAL A 178 -0.33 9.22 15.26
N VAL A 179 -1.11 10.06 14.60
CA VAL A 179 -0.63 11.27 13.91
C VAL A 179 -1.37 12.52 14.41
N ARG A 180 -0.81 13.69 14.10
CA ARG A 180 -1.43 14.99 14.41
C ARG A 180 -2.74 15.18 13.61
N PRO A 181 -3.69 16.01 14.11
CA PRO A 181 -4.98 16.22 13.45
C PRO A 181 -4.90 16.57 11.97
N TRP A 182 -4.04 17.51 11.61
CA TRP A 182 -3.90 17.95 10.23
C TRP A 182 -3.42 16.83 9.29
N VAL A 183 -2.65 15.84 9.77
CA VAL A 183 -2.09 14.77 8.93
C VAL A 183 -3.20 13.83 8.46
N TRP A 184 -4.06 13.36 9.37
CA TRP A 184 -5.13 12.46 8.97
C TRP A 184 -6.24 13.19 8.20
N ILE A 185 -6.49 14.47 8.50
CA ILE A 185 -7.40 15.31 7.70
C ILE A 185 -6.86 15.50 6.28
N ALA A 186 -5.57 15.82 6.14
CA ALA A 186 -4.92 15.96 4.84
C ALA A 186 -4.92 14.65 4.05
N LEU A 187 -4.70 13.51 4.72
CA LEU A 187 -4.78 12.19 4.10
C LEU A 187 -6.20 11.90 3.57
N ILE A 188 -7.25 12.23 4.33
CA ILE A 188 -8.64 12.13 3.86
C ILE A 188 -8.85 13.03 2.64
N ALA A 189 -8.44 14.29 2.71
CA ALA A 189 -8.63 15.27 1.64
C ALA A 189 -7.87 14.93 0.35
N SER A 190 -6.72 14.26 0.46
CA SER A 190 -5.94 13.85 -0.71
C SER A 190 -6.64 12.80 -1.59
N GLN A 191 -7.55 12.00 -1.03
CA GLN A 191 -8.26 10.95 -1.79
C GLN A 191 -9.25 11.51 -2.83
N PRO A 192 -10.18 12.43 -2.50
CA PRO A 192 -11.01 13.07 -3.51
C PRO A 192 -10.19 13.94 -4.47
N VAL A 193 -9.09 14.55 -4.02
CA VAL A 193 -8.20 15.30 -4.93
C VAL A 193 -7.54 14.37 -5.94
N HIS A 194 -7.04 13.21 -5.50
CA HIS A 194 -6.51 12.18 -6.40
C HIS A 194 -7.57 11.74 -7.40
N PHE A 195 -8.78 11.42 -6.95
CA PHE A 195 -9.89 11.03 -7.81
C PHE A 195 -10.21 12.10 -8.86
N ILE A 196 -10.33 13.36 -8.44
CA ILE A 196 -10.57 14.49 -9.35
C ILE A 196 -9.43 14.58 -10.37
N ALA A 197 -8.18 14.57 -9.91
CA ALA A 197 -7.02 14.68 -10.80
C ALA A 197 -6.92 13.52 -11.79
N ALA A 198 -7.26 12.30 -11.38
CA ALA A 198 -7.09 11.09 -12.17
C ALA A 198 -8.25 10.81 -13.13
N VAL A 199 -9.49 11.19 -12.78
CA VAL A 199 -10.71 10.78 -13.48
C VAL A 199 -11.55 11.94 -14.00
N VAL A 200 -11.62 13.06 -13.27
CA VAL A 200 -12.55 14.17 -13.59
C VAL A 200 -11.87 15.28 -14.38
N LEU A 201 -10.69 15.71 -13.92
CA LEU A 201 -9.87 16.74 -14.52
C LEU A 201 -8.42 16.24 -14.57
N PRO A 202 -8.03 15.58 -15.69
CA PRO A 202 -6.69 15.05 -15.90
C PRO A 202 -5.60 16.08 -15.59
N SER A 203 -4.95 15.92 -14.44
CA SER A 203 -3.94 16.87 -13.98
C SER A 203 -2.83 16.17 -13.21
N ARG A 204 -1.71 15.94 -13.90
CA ARG A 204 -0.51 15.39 -13.30
C ARG A 204 0.00 16.24 -12.17
N LEU A 205 0.01 17.57 -12.33
CA LEU A 205 0.47 18.48 -11.28
C LEU A 205 -0.41 18.36 -10.03
N LEU A 206 -1.73 18.33 -10.17
CA LEU A 206 -2.65 18.22 -9.04
C LEU A 206 -2.47 16.88 -8.31
N ASP A 207 -2.31 15.80 -9.06
CA ASP A 207 -2.14 14.46 -8.49
C ASP A 207 -0.79 14.32 -7.75
N LEU A 208 0.30 14.78 -8.37
CA LEU A 208 1.64 14.72 -7.80
C LEU A 208 1.85 15.63 -6.59
N THR A 209 1.01 16.64 -6.42
CA THR A 209 1.13 17.59 -5.30
C THR A 209 0.11 17.32 -4.20
N LEU A 210 -1.18 17.27 -4.55
CA LEU A 210 -2.29 17.24 -3.59
C LEU A 210 -3.03 15.89 -3.56
N GLY A 211 -2.84 15.02 -4.55
CA GLY A 211 -3.33 13.64 -4.55
C GLY A 211 -2.32 12.68 -3.91
N TRP A 212 -1.61 11.92 -4.74
CA TRP A 212 -0.55 11.00 -4.31
C TRP A 212 0.62 11.68 -3.59
N GLY A 213 0.99 12.90 -3.98
CA GLY A 213 2.04 13.66 -3.28
C GLY A 213 1.72 13.90 -1.81
N LEU A 214 0.51 14.39 -1.52
CA LEU A 214 0.03 14.60 -0.16
C LEU A 214 -0.18 13.28 0.59
N THR A 215 -0.65 12.24 -0.10
CA THR A 215 -0.74 10.87 0.46
C THR A 215 0.64 10.38 0.92
N THR A 216 1.67 10.57 0.10
CA THR A 216 3.07 10.22 0.42
C THR A 216 3.59 11.01 1.61
N LEU A 217 3.35 12.33 1.65
CA LEU A 217 3.74 13.15 2.79
C LEU A 217 3.08 12.66 4.09
N CYS A 218 1.77 12.43 4.08
CA CYS A 218 1.04 11.98 5.26
C CYS A 218 1.49 10.60 5.75
N THR A 219 1.80 9.67 4.85
CA THR A 219 2.30 8.33 5.20
C THR A 219 3.75 8.37 5.69
N LEU A 220 4.60 9.27 5.18
CA LEU A 220 5.90 9.58 5.77
C LEU A 220 5.77 10.10 7.21
N MET A 221 4.79 10.98 7.47
CA MET A 221 4.53 11.48 8.82
C MET A 221 4.00 10.39 9.76
N ALA A 222 3.18 9.47 9.26
CA ALA A 222 2.74 8.29 10.01
C ALA A 222 3.93 7.36 10.33
N SER A 223 4.82 7.12 9.37
CA SER A 223 6.06 6.37 9.57
C SER A 223 6.95 7.00 10.64
N ALA A 224 7.15 8.33 10.58
CA ALA A 224 7.90 9.06 11.59
C ALA A 224 7.27 8.93 12.99
N ALA A 225 5.94 8.86 13.09
CA ALA A 225 5.26 8.58 14.35
C ALA A 225 5.55 7.16 14.86
N VAL A 226 5.51 6.14 13.99
CA VAL A 226 5.84 4.74 14.33
C VAL A 226 7.29 4.60 14.80
N LEU A 227 8.23 5.32 14.18
CA LEU A 227 9.63 5.33 14.62
C LEU A 227 9.83 5.93 16.02
N LYS A 228 8.95 6.84 16.43
CA LYS A 228 8.97 7.48 17.76
C LYS A 228 8.25 6.67 18.84
N MET A 229 7.42 5.70 18.47
CA MET A 229 6.76 4.81 19.42
C MET A 229 7.78 3.96 20.18
N SER A 230 7.57 3.83 21.49
CA SER A 230 8.26 2.81 22.29
C SER A 230 7.79 1.40 21.91
N ASP A 231 8.60 0.38 22.19
CA ASP A 231 8.22 -0.99 21.87
C ASP A 231 6.98 -1.46 22.65
N GLY A 232 6.69 -0.86 23.82
CA GLY A 232 5.48 -1.11 24.60
C GLY A 232 4.22 -0.44 24.03
N GLU A 233 4.37 0.66 23.30
CA GLU A 233 3.26 1.27 22.55
C GLU A 233 2.98 0.53 21.24
N TRP A 234 4.01 -0.08 20.64
CA TRP A 234 3.92 -0.84 19.41
C TRP A 234 3.20 -2.18 19.59
N ASP A 235 3.63 -2.96 20.58
CA ASP A 235 3.03 -4.28 20.86
C ASP A 235 3.32 -4.78 22.28
N LEU A 236 2.53 -5.77 22.71
CA LEU A 236 2.68 -6.43 23.99
C LEU A 236 4.01 -7.19 24.07
N ALA A 237 4.61 -7.21 25.26
CA ALA A 237 5.86 -7.93 25.49
C ALA A 237 5.69 -9.45 25.30
N PRO A 238 6.71 -10.17 24.80
CA PRO A 238 6.67 -11.63 24.69
C PRO A 238 6.37 -12.28 26.05
N ARG A 239 5.46 -13.25 26.09
CA ARG A 239 5.19 -14.03 27.30
C ARG A 239 6.34 -15.01 27.56
N PRO A 240 6.81 -15.16 28.81
CA PRO A 240 7.76 -16.23 29.15
C PRO A 240 7.18 -17.59 28.77
N ARG A 241 8.00 -18.50 28.24
CA ARG A 241 7.57 -19.89 28.07
C ARG A 241 7.41 -20.50 29.45
N HIS A 242 6.19 -20.88 29.80
CA HIS A 242 5.98 -21.79 30.94
C HIS A 242 6.52 -23.16 30.52
N ALA A 243 7.48 -23.68 31.30
CA ALA A 243 8.02 -25.03 31.14
C ALA A 243 7.04 -26.06 31.71
#